data_AF-A0AAW2SIA8-F1
#
_entry.id   AF-A0AAW2SIA8-F1
#
_cell.length_a   1.000
_cell.length_b   1.000
_cell.length_c   1.000
_cell.angle_alpha   90.00
_cell.angle_beta   90.00
_cell.angle_gamma   90.00
#
_symmetry.space_group_name_H-M   'P 1'
#
loop_
_entity.id
_entity.type
_entity.pdbx_description
1 polymer ?
#
loop_
_entity_poly.entity_id
_entity_poly.type
_entity_poly.pdbx_seq_one_letter_code
_entity_poly.pdbx_strand_id
1 'polypeptide(L)'
;MLEDGTVFERKGIDGEQPLEFITDEEQTIVGLDRAVSTMKKLEYALVTISPEYGFGSTEVKRDLAVVPPSSTILYEVELLDFVREKAPWEMSNTERIEAAARKKEEGNQLFKNGKYQRAAKKYDKAADYVGEDGSLTDDDEKVVKSLRVSCWLNGAACSLKLNNFGEAINLCSKILDVESCNVKALYRRAQAYMGVSELYLAEMDIKRALEADPHNREIKLIQKNLKQLQAESNRRDAKLYRAMFPSTSKDASTAAKRLKTGEDDTRDENVSALETENASVDRAASDCS
;
A
#
# COMPACT_ATOMS: atom_id res chain seq x y z
N MET A 1 -26.28 4.21 -26.65
CA MET A 1 -26.37 3.73 -28.05
C MET A 1 -25.15 4.15 -28.84
N LEU A 2 -24.90 3.51 -29.98
CA LEU A 2 -23.86 3.88 -30.94
C LEU A 2 -24.41 4.87 -31.98
N GLU A 3 -23.54 5.46 -32.80
CA GLU A 3 -23.92 6.42 -33.85
C GLU A 3 -24.86 5.82 -34.92
N ASP A 4 -24.81 4.51 -35.11
CA ASP A 4 -25.71 3.77 -36.01
C ASP A 4 -27.10 3.47 -35.40
N GLY A 5 -27.34 3.92 -34.17
CA GLY A 5 -28.58 3.69 -33.42
C GLY A 5 -28.61 2.38 -32.63
N THR A 6 -27.55 1.56 -32.68
CA THR A 6 -27.47 0.31 -31.92
C THR A 6 -27.50 0.59 -30.42
N VAL A 7 -28.51 0.07 -29.73
CA VAL A 7 -28.61 0.17 -28.27
C VAL A 7 -27.84 -0.98 -27.64
N PHE A 8 -26.74 -0.65 -26.95
CA PHE A 8 -25.89 -1.66 -26.30
C PHE A 8 -26.19 -1.86 -24.81
N GLU A 9 -26.84 -0.90 -24.16
CA GLU A 9 -27.16 -0.94 -22.72
C GLU A 9 -28.40 -0.09 -22.41
N ARG A 10 -29.19 -0.53 -21.44
CA ARG A 10 -30.26 0.22 -20.77
C ARG A 10 -30.22 -0.11 -19.28
N LYS A 11 -30.40 0.88 -18.41
CA LYS A 11 -30.46 0.73 -16.95
C LYS A 11 -31.52 1.68 -16.40
N GLY A 12 -32.30 1.24 -15.42
CA GLY A 12 -33.27 2.10 -14.73
C GLY A 12 -34.49 2.50 -15.56
N ILE A 13 -34.84 1.72 -16.59
CA ILE A 13 -36.02 1.93 -17.43
C ILE A 13 -36.99 0.75 -17.19
N ASP A 14 -38.28 0.91 -17.51
CA ASP A 14 -39.29 -0.16 -17.49
C ASP A 14 -39.50 -0.83 -16.11
N GLY A 15 -39.33 -0.07 -15.03
CA GLY A 15 -39.50 -0.55 -13.66
C GLY A 15 -38.25 -1.23 -13.05
N GLU A 16 -37.12 -1.24 -13.77
CA GLU A 16 -35.83 -1.59 -13.20
C GLU A 16 -35.32 -0.52 -12.22
N GLN A 17 -34.49 -0.94 -11.27
CA GLN A 17 -33.85 0.00 -10.35
C GLN A 17 -32.91 0.95 -11.12
N PRO A 18 -32.89 2.25 -10.79
CA PRO A 18 -31.93 3.19 -11.34
C PRO A 18 -30.49 2.72 -11.15
N LEU A 19 -29.62 3.08 -12.10
CA LEU A 19 -28.18 2.88 -11.94
C LEU A 19 -27.66 3.79 -10.82
N GLU A 20 -27.24 3.18 -9.72
CA GLU A 20 -26.56 3.87 -8.63
C GLU A 20 -25.05 3.63 -8.71
N PHE A 21 -24.26 4.70 -8.71
CA PHE A 21 -22.81 4.62 -8.68
C PHE A 21 -22.20 5.83 -8.00
N ILE A 22 -20.96 5.68 -7.55
CA ILE A 22 -20.15 6.76 -6.97
C ILE A 22 -19.23 7.29 -8.06
N THR A 23 -19.23 8.62 -8.25
CA THR A 23 -18.34 9.29 -9.21
C THR A 23 -16.88 9.20 -8.76
N ASP A 24 -15.94 9.34 -9.70
CA ASP A 24 -14.49 9.21 -9.47
C ASP A 24 -14.03 7.84 -8.94
N GLU A 25 -14.87 6.81 -9.05
CA GLU A 25 -14.56 5.43 -8.60
C GLU A 25 -14.44 4.39 -9.72
N GLU A 26 -14.41 4.85 -10.98
CA GLU A 26 -14.28 3.98 -12.16
C GLU A 26 -15.37 2.89 -12.19
N GLN A 27 -16.56 3.19 -11.67
CA GLN A 27 -17.72 2.29 -11.66
C GLN A 27 -18.44 2.29 -13.01
N THR A 28 -18.23 3.35 -13.80
CA THR A 28 -18.71 3.51 -15.16
C THR A 28 -17.60 4.04 -16.07
N ILE A 29 -17.88 4.24 -17.36
CA ILE A 29 -16.95 4.85 -18.29
C ILE A 29 -16.67 6.31 -17.90
N VAL A 30 -15.43 6.75 -18.12
CA VAL A 30 -14.93 8.06 -17.69
C VAL A 30 -15.80 9.21 -18.19
N GLY A 31 -16.30 9.13 -19.42
CA GLY A 31 -17.15 10.14 -20.02
C GLY A 31 -18.50 10.29 -19.32
N LEU A 32 -19.12 9.16 -18.93
CA LEU A 32 -20.40 9.19 -18.24
C LEU A 32 -20.23 9.72 -16.81
N ASP A 33 -19.18 9.26 -16.11
CA ASP A 33 -18.81 9.72 -14.77
C ASP A 33 -18.61 11.24 -14.72
N ARG A 34 -17.86 11.78 -15.67
CA ARG A 34 -17.64 13.23 -15.81
C ARG A 34 -18.91 13.98 -16.17
N ALA A 35 -19.73 13.45 -17.08
CA ALA A 35 -20.96 14.10 -17.49
C ALA A 35 -21.94 14.25 -16.32
N VAL A 36 -22.22 13.16 -15.59
CA VAL A 36 -23.14 13.20 -14.44
C VAL A 36 -22.65 14.12 -13.33
N SER A 37 -21.33 14.28 -13.18
CA SER A 37 -20.72 15.18 -12.20
C SER A 37 -21.02 16.66 -12.46
N THR A 38 -21.49 17.00 -13.66
CA THR A 38 -21.87 18.36 -14.06
C THR A 38 -23.37 18.61 -14.09
N MET A 39 -24.18 17.55 -13.97
CA MET A 39 -25.65 17.63 -14.06
C MET A 39 -26.28 18.09 -12.74
N LYS A 40 -27.52 18.59 -12.84
CA LYS A 40 -28.38 18.92 -11.70
C LYS A 40 -29.38 17.79 -11.42
N LYS A 41 -29.91 17.77 -10.20
CA LYS A 41 -30.98 16.85 -9.82
C LYS A 41 -32.19 17.05 -10.74
N LEU A 42 -32.74 15.94 -11.23
CA LEU A 42 -33.80 15.82 -12.24
C LEU A 42 -33.46 16.39 -13.63
N GLU A 43 -32.17 16.60 -13.93
CA GLU A 43 -31.74 16.99 -15.27
C GLU A 43 -31.74 15.78 -16.22
N TYR A 44 -32.31 15.99 -17.41
CA TYR A 44 -32.18 15.07 -18.54
C TYR A 44 -31.19 15.64 -19.55
N ALA A 45 -30.21 14.83 -19.97
CA ALA A 45 -29.18 15.24 -20.91
C ALA A 45 -28.86 14.15 -21.95
N LEU A 46 -28.51 14.60 -23.15
CA LEU A 46 -27.91 13.76 -24.19
C LEU A 46 -26.39 13.94 -24.13
N VAL A 47 -25.68 12.89 -23.76
CA VAL A 47 -24.23 12.91 -23.56
C VAL A 47 -23.56 12.18 -24.71
N THR A 48 -22.74 12.91 -25.47
CA THR A 48 -21.87 12.33 -26.51
C THR A 48 -20.47 12.15 -25.97
N ILE A 49 -19.96 10.93 -26.01
CA ILE A 49 -18.69 10.53 -25.39
C ILE A 49 -17.79 10.00 -26.50
N SER A 50 -16.67 10.69 -26.71
CA SER A 50 -15.63 10.24 -27.65
C SER A 50 -14.93 8.97 -27.14
N PRO A 51 -14.32 8.18 -28.04
CA PRO A 51 -13.79 6.87 -27.70
C PRO A 51 -12.78 6.87 -26.53
N GLU A 52 -11.97 7.91 -26.39
CA GLU A 52 -10.98 8.06 -25.31
C GLU A 52 -11.59 8.18 -23.90
N TYR A 53 -12.86 8.58 -23.81
CA TYR A 53 -13.63 8.63 -22.55
C TYR A 53 -14.67 7.50 -22.46
N GLY A 54 -14.80 6.70 -23.51
CA GLY A 54 -15.70 5.56 -23.61
C GLY A 54 -15.00 4.23 -23.33
N PHE A 55 -15.08 3.31 -24.29
CA PHE A 55 -14.46 1.97 -24.21
C PHE A 55 -13.06 1.90 -24.84
N GLY A 56 -12.53 3.01 -25.35
CA GLY A 56 -11.20 3.07 -25.94
C GLY A 56 -11.06 2.18 -27.18
N SER A 57 -9.90 1.55 -27.34
CA SER A 57 -9.57 0.69 -28.48
C SER A 57 -9.94 -0.78 -28.29
N THR A 58 -10.84 -1.09 -27.36
CA THR A 58 -11.18 -2.47 -26.99
C THR A 58 -12.63 -2.76 -27.34
N GLU A 59 -12.89 -3.96 -27.84
CA GLU A 59 -14.25 -4.46 -28.02
C GLU A 59 -14.85 -4.83 -26.66
N VAL A 60 -16.07 -4.38 -26.37
CA VAL A 60 -16.74 -4.62 -25.10
C VAL A 60 -18.11 -5.24 -25.31
N LYS A 61 -18.31 -6.45 -24.78
CA LYS A 61 -19.64 -7.07 -24.75
C LYS A 61 -20.49 -6.43 -23.65
N ARG A 62 -21.65 -5.90 -24.01
CA ARG A 62 -22.66 -5.35 -23.10
C ARG A 62 -23.92 -6.22 -23.12
N ASP A 63 -24.90 -5.84 -22.32
CA ASP A 63 -26.11 -6.64 -22.09
C ASP A 63 -26.91 -6.84 -23.38
N LEU A 64 -26.96 -5.83 -24.25
CA LEU A 64 -27.80 -5.85 -25.46
C LEU A 64 -27.01 -5.99 -26.77
N ALA A 65 -25.76 -5.53 -26.80
CA ALA A 65 -24.92 -5.58 -28.00
C ALA A 65 -23.42 -5.61 -27.67
N VAL A 66 -22.63 -5.92 -28.69
CA VAL A 66 -21.17 -5.73 -28.64
C VAL A 66 -20.86 -4.31 -29.09
N VAL A 67 -20.04 -3.61 -28.33
CA VAL A 67 -19.54 -2.28 -28.68
C VAL A 67 -18.18 -2.44 -29.37
N PRO A 68 -18.05 -2.05 -30.65
CA PRO A 68 -16.78 -2.14 -31.37
C PRO A 68 -15.70 -1.23 -30.77
N PRO A 69 -14.41 -1.54 -31.00
CA PRO A 69 -13.30 -0.66 -30.68
C PRO A 69 -13.49 0.75 -31.27
N SER A 70 -13.02 1.76 -30.55
CA SER A 70 -12.98 3.16 -31.01
C SER A 70 -14.35 3.75 -31.36
N SER A 71 -15.43 3.27 -30.73
CA SER A 71 -16.79 3.77 -30.96
C SER A 71 -17.09 5.04 -30.17
N THR A 72 -17.77 6.01 -30.80
CA THR A 72 -18.43 7.13 -30.11
C THR A 72 -19.71 6.63 -29.44
N ILE A 73 -19.92 7.03 -28.19
CA ILE A 73 -21.05 6.59 -27.37
C ILE A 73 -22.02 7.74 -27.17
N LEU A 74 -23.31 7.48 -27.37
CA LEU A 74 -24.40 8.40 -27.04
C LEU A 74 -25.21 7.84 -25.88
N TYR A 75 -25.26 8.55 -24.76
CA TYR A 75 -26.15 8.23 -23.64
C TYR A 75 -27.27 9.24 -23.53
N GLU A 76 -28.47 8.73 -23.28
CA GLU A 76 -29.57 9.50 -22.73
C GLU A 76 -29.55 9.28 -21.22
N VAL A 77 -29.38 10.34 -20.44
CA VAL A 77 -29.16 10.26 -19.00
C VAL A 77 -30.18 11.15 -18.29
N GLU A 78 -30.87 10.60 -17.31
CA GLU A 78 -31.67 11.36 -16.35
C GLU A 78 -31.02 11.23 -14.96
N LEU A 79 -30.57 12.33 -14.37
CA LEU A 79 -29.98 12.33 -13.03
C LEU A 79 -31.10 12.45 -11.98
N LEU A 80 -31.57 11.34 -11.43
CA LEU A 80 -32.71 11.33 -10.50
C LEU A 80 -32.39 12.00 -9.16
N ASP A 81 -31.27 11.64 -8.54
CA ASP A 81 -30.82 12.18 -7.27
C ASP A 81 -29.30 12.03 -7.11
N PHE A 82 -28.71 12.81 -6.21
CA PHE A 82 -27.31 12.64 -5.81
C PHE A 82 -27.08 13.13 -4.38
N VAL A 83 -26.11 12.51 -3.71
CA VAL A 83 -25.61 12.97 -2.42
C VAL A 83 -24.23 13.58 -2.64
N ARG A 84 -24.08 14.88 -2.37
CA ARG A 84 -22.77 15.53 -2.36
C ARG A 84 -22.09 15.26 -1.02
N GLU A 85 -20.89 14.70 -1.04
CA GLU A 85 -20.06 14.62 0.16
C GLU A 85 -19.75 16.03 0.66
N LYS A 86 -20.00 16.28 1.95
CA LYS A 86 -19.59 17.53 2.58
C LYS A 86 -18.08 17.70 2.45
N ALA A 87 -17.62 18.92 2.27
CA ALA A 87 -16.20 19.19 2.33
C ALA A 87 -15.68 19.02 3.76
N PRO A 88 -14.39 18.70 3.97
CA PRO A 88 -13.84 18.53 5.33
C PRO A 88 -14.06 19.72 6.26
N TRP A 89 -14.07 20.95 5.74
CA TRP A 89 -14.31 22.18 6.52
C TRP A 89 -15.78 22.44 6.84
N GLU A 90 -16.71 21.73 6.21
CA GLU A 90 -18.15 21.78 6.48
C GLU A 90 -18.59 20.75 7.53
N MET A 91 -17.65 19.90 7.98
CA MET A 91 -17.91 18.80 8.89
C MET A 91 -17.43 19.13 10.31
N SER A 92 -18.23 18.77 11.30
CA SER A 92 -17.79 18.67 12.70
C SER A 92 -16.79 17.53 12.89
N ASN A 93 -16.05 17.53 14.02
CA ASN A 93 -15.12 16.45 14.36
C ASN A 93 -15.81 15.07 14.36
N THR A 94 -17.01 14.99 14.93
CA THR A 94 -17.82 13.76 14.95
C THR A 94 -18.18 13.29 13.54
N GLU A 95 -18.65 14.19 12.68
CA GLU A 95 -18.97 13.86 11.28
C GLU A 95 -17.74 13.41 10.48
N ARG A 96 -16.56 14.01 10.74
CA ARG A 96 -15.29 13.60 10.13
C ARG A 96 -14.90 12.19 10.54
N ILE A 97 -15.00 11.86 11.82
CA ILE A 97 -14.71 10.52 12.35
C ILE A 97 -15.66 9.48 11.74
N GLU A 98 -16.96 9.80 11.68
CA GLU A 98 -17.95 8.91 11.06
C GLU A 98 -17.71 8.74 9.56
N ALA A 99 -17.38 9.82 8.84
CA ALA A 99 -17.05 9.75 7.41
C ALA A 99 -15.82 8.87 7.16
N ALA A 100 -14.75 9.05 7.94
CA ALA A 100 -13.57 8.20 7.89
C ALA A 100 -13.90 6.73 8.18
N ALA A 101 -14.73 6.46 9.18
CA ALA A 101 -15.16 5.10 9.51
C ALA A 101 -15.94 4.44 8.36
N ARG A 102 -16.85 5.17 7.71
CA ARG A 102 -17.57 4.69 6.51
C ARG A 102 -16.61 4.39 5.37
N LYS A 103 -15.69 5.30 5.04
CA LYS A 103 -14.69 5.10 3.97
C LYS A 103 -13.77 3.91 4.25
N LYS A 104 -13.37 3.71 5.50
CA LYS A 104 -12.61 2.51 5.89
C LYS A 104 -13.41 1.23 5.63
N GLU A 105 -14.70 1.21 5.93
CA GLU A 105 -15.54 0.03 5.70
C GLU A 105 -15.78 -0.25 4.21
N GLU A 106 -16.00 0.80 3.39
CA GLU A 106 -16.00 0.68 1.92
C GLU A 106 -14.69 0.05 1.41
N GLY A 107 -13.54 0.50 1.94
CA GLY A 107 -12.23 -0.08 1.67
C GLY A 107 -12.14 -1.55 2.06
N ASN A 108 -12.69 -1.94 3.22
CA ASN A 108 -12.72 -3.33 3.68
C ASN A 108 -13.52 -4.23 2.73
N GLN A 109 -14.65 -3.76 2.21
CA GLN A 109 -15.46 -4.49 1.24
C GLN A 109 -14.70 -4.67 -0.08
N LEU A 110 -14.06 -3.62 -0.58
CA LEU A 110 -13.24 -3.68 -1.79
C LEU A 110 -12.03 -4.63 -1.61
N PHE A 111 -11.40 -4.60 -0.44
CA PHE A 111 -10.29 -5.50 -0.11
C PHE A 111 -10.73 -6.97 -0.13
N LYS A 112 -11.87 -7.30 0.50
CA LYS A 112 -12.46 -8.64 0.48
C LYS A 112 -12.75 -9.12 -0.94
N ASN A 113 -13.15 -8.20 -1.82
CA ASN A 113 -13.43 -8.47 -3.24
C ASN A 113 -12.16 -8.47 -4.13
N GLY A 114 -10.96 -8.40 -3.56
CA GLY A 114 -9.70 -8.42 -4.31
C GLY A 114 -9.38 -7.12 -5.08
N LYS A 115 -10.18 -6.06 -4.91
CA LYS A 115 -10.00 -4.77 -5.60
C LYS A 115 -9.03 -3.88 -4.81
N TYR A 116 -7.77 -4.32 -4.67
CA TYR A 116 -6.79 -3.70 -3.76
C TYR A 116 -6.45 -2.25 -4.10
N GLN A 117 -6.36 -1.87 -5.38
CA GLN A 117 -6.10 -0.48 -5.77
C GLN A 117 -7.21 0.46 -5.31
N ARG A 118 -8.47 0.04 -5.49
CA ARG A 118 -9.63 0.82 -5.04
C ARG A 118 -9.72 0.85 -3.52
N ALA A 119 -9.44 -0.28 -2.87
CA ALA A 119 -9.40 -0.35 -1.41
C ALA A 119 -8.37 0.62 -0.82
N ALA A 120 -7.15 0.69 -1.39
CA ALA A 120 -6.12 1.63 -0.99
C ALA A 120 -6.61 3.08 -1.04
N LYS A 121 -7.18 3.52 -2.18
CA LYS A 121 -7.78 4.86 -2.34
C LYS A 121 -8.81 5.18 -1.25
N LYS A 122 -9.61 4.19 -0.83
CA LYS A 122 -10.61 4.36 0.24
C LYS A 122 -9.98 4.51 1.62
N TYR A 123 -8.92 3.76 1.92
CA TYR A 123 -8.19 3.92 3.17
C TYR A 123 -7.45 5.26 3.23
N ASP A 124 -6.90 5.73 2.11
CA ASP A 124 -6.24 7.03 2.03
C ASP A 124 -7.26 8.15 2.28
N LYS A 125 -8.41 8.13 1.58
CA LYS A 125 -9.51 9.06 1.80
C LYS A 125 -10.00 9.04 3.26
N ALA A 126 -10.08 7.85 3.87
CA ALA A 126 -10.46 7.70 5.27
C ALA A 126 -9.44 8.37 6.22
N ALA A 127 -8.14 8.24 5.94
CA ALA A 127 -7.09 8.88 6.72
C ALA A 127 -7.11 10.41 6.57
N ASP A 128 -7.40 10.93 5.37
CA ASP A 128 -7.52 12.38 5.11
C ASP A 128 -8.63 13.04 5.95
N TYR A 129 -9.79 12.37 6.09
CA TYR A 129 -10.88 12.87 6.93
C TYR A 129 -10.45 13.07 8.38
N VAL A 130 -9.49 12.29 8.87
CA VAL A 130 -8.96 12.36 10.23
C VAL A 130 -7.52 12.87 10.27
N GLY A 131 -7.12 13.75 9.35
CA GLY A 131 -5.83 14.44 9.34
C GLY A 131 -5.58 15.34 10.58
N GLU A 132 -4.37 15.86 10.72
CA GLU A 132 -3.86 16.52 11.94
C GLU A 132 -4.37 17.96 12.16
N ASP A 133 -5.02 18.56 11.16
CA ASP A 133 -5.33 20.01 11.15
C ASP A 133 -6.57 20.42 11.98
N GLY A 134 -7.04 19.58 12.90
CA GLY A 134 -8.26 19.83 13.70
C GLY A 134 -7.95 20.11 15.16
N SER A 135 -8.62 21.11 15.76
CA SER A 135 -8.74 21.22 17.21
C SER A 135 -9.65 20.08 17.71
N LEU A 136 -9.04 18.98 18.13
CA LEU A 136 -9.72 17.81 18.68
C LEU A 136 -9.77 17.89 20.21
N THR A 137 -10.77 17.26 20.80
CA THR A 137 -10.74 16.96 22.24
C THR A 137 -9.80 15.77 22.51
N ASP A 138 -9.29 15.63 23.73
CA ASP A 138 -8.40 14.49 24.10
C ASP A 138 -9.04 13.12 23.81
N ASP A 139 -10.37 13.01 23.93
CA ASP A 139 -11.11 11.78 23.64
C ASP A 139 -11.25 11.54 22.13
N ASP A 140 -11.52 12.59 21.34
CA ASP A 140 -11.56 12.51 19.88
C ASP A 140 -10.18 12.17 19.30
N GLU A 141 -9.11 12.70 19.89
CA GLU A 141 -7.74 12.47 19.44
C GLU A 141 -7.36 10.98 19.49
N LYS A 142 -7.72 10.27 20.57
CA LYS A 142 -7.49 8.82 20.68
C LYS A 142 -8.24 8.03 19.60
N VAL A 143 -9.50 8.39 19.36
CA VAL A 143 -10.34 7.74 18.34
C VAL A 143 -9.77 7.99 16.95
N VAL A 144 -9.41 9.24 16.65
CA VAL A 144 -8.78 9.66 15.39
C VAL A 144 -7.46 8.91 15.16
N LYS A 145 -6.58 8.88 16.17
CA LYS A 145 -5.29 8.18 16.11
C LYS A 145 -5.47 6.70 15.80
N SER A 146 -6.34 6.01 16.54
CA SER A 146 -6.65 4.59 16.33
C SER A 146 -7.23 4.32 14.94
N LEU A 147 -8.16 5.19 14.49
CA LEU A 147 -8.76 5.06 13.18
C LEU A 147 -7.74 5.27 12.05
N ARG A 148 -6.86 6.26 12.20
CA ARG A 148 -5.79 6.57 11.25
C ARG A 148 -4.80 5.41 11.13
N VAL A 149 -4.32 4.89 12.26
CA VAL A 149 -3.46 3.68 12.30
C VAL A 149 -4.15 2.50 11.61
N SER A 150 -5.45 2.28 11.88
CA SER A 150 -6.20 1.21 11.21
C SER A 150 -6.28 1.40 9.70
N CYS A 151 -6.40 2.64 9.20
CA CYS A 151 -6.44 2.93 7.76
C CYS A 151 -5.07 2.67 7.13
N TRP A 152 -3.99 3.19 7.72
CA TRP A 152 -2.63 2.93 7.23
C TRP A 152 -2.25 1.45 7.25
N LEU A 153 -2.64 0.72 8.28
CA LEU A 153 -2.45 -0.73 8.34
C LEU A 153 -3.10 -1.38 7.11
N ASN A 154 -4.37 -1.08 6.85
CA ASN A 154 -5.08 -1.67 5.74
C ASN A 154 -4.55 -1.21 4.37
N GLY A 155 -4.12 0.05 4.25
CA GLY A 155 -3.39 0.57 3.09
C GLY A 155 -2.10 -0.21 2.82
N ALA A 156 -1.29 -0.43 3.85
CA ALA A 156 -0.06 -1.24 3.73
C ALA A 156 -0.37 -2.68 3.28
N ALA A 157 -1.46 -3.27 3.76
CA ALA A 157 -1.91 -4.58 3.30
C ALA A 157 -2.30 -4.58 1.81
N CYS A 158 -2.95 -3.51 1.32
CA CYS A 158 -3.24 -3.32 -0.10
C CYS A 158 -1.95 -3.21 -0.91
N SER A 159 -1.01 -2.38 -0.46
CA SER A 159 0.28 -2.15 -1.13
C SER A 159 1.10 -3.44 -1.26
N LEU A 160 1.12 -4.28 -0.22
CA LEU A 160 1.72 -5.62 -0.28
C LEU A 160 1.04 -6.52 -1.32
N LYS A 161 -0.30 -6.52 -1.39
CA LYS A 161 -1.04 -7.29 -2.40
C LYS A 161 -0.78 -6.82 -3.84
N LEU A 162 -0.41 -5.55 -4.01
CA LEU A 162 -0.08 -4.94 -5.29
C LEU A 162 1.43 -4.98 -5.61
N ASN A 163 2.25 -5.61 -4.76
CA ASN A 163 3.72 -5.57 -4.83
C ASN A 163 4.30 -4.15 -4.85
N ASN A 164 3.56 -3.15 -4.37
CA ASN A 164 4.06 -1.79 -4.17
C ASN A 164 4.76 -1.74 -2.80
N PHE A 165 5.97 -2.31 -2.74
CA PHE A 165 6.71 -2.44 -1.50
C PHE A 165 7.14 -1.09 -0.92
N GLY A 166 7.45 -0.10 -1.77
CA GLY A 166 7.81 1.25 -1.31
C GLY A 166 6.70 1.92 -0.52
N GLU A 167 5.46 1.85 -1.01
CA GLU A 167 4.31 2.41 -0.30
C GLU A 167 3.99 1.63 0.98
N ALA A 168 4.12 0.30 0.96
CA ALA A 168 3.95 -0.52 2.17
C ALA A 168 4.95 -0.13 3.26
N ILE A 169 6.21 0.13 2.90
CA ILE A 169 7.24 0.60 3.85
C ILE A 169 6.87 1.98 4.40
N ASN A 170 6.47 2.91 3.54
CA ASN A 170 6.08 4.27 3.96
C ASN A 170 4.94 4.24 4.99
N LEU A 171 3.85 3.55 4.66
CA LEU A 171 2.68 3.44 5.54
C LEU A 171 3.01 2.74 6.86
N CYS A 172 3.80 1.66 6.83
CA CYS A 172 4.22 1.00 8.05
C CYS A 172 5.14 1.85 8.91
N SER A 173 6.04 2.65 8.33
CA SER A 173 6.88 3.57 9.08
C SER A 173 6.04 4.66 9.77
N LYS A 174 5.06 5.26 9.08
CA LYS A 174 4.11 6.21 9.69
C LYS A 174 3.38 5.62 10.91
N ILE A 175 3.02 4.34 10.85
CA ILE A 175 2.39 3.66 11.99
C ILE A 175 3.38 3.50 13.14
N LEU A 176 4.63 3.14 12.86
CA LEU A 176 5.65 2.89 13.87
C LEU A 176 6.21 4.16 14.51
N ASP A 177 6.09 5.32 13.85
CA ASP A 177 6.33 6.64 14.47
C ASP A 177 5.31 6.94 15.57
N VAL A 178 4.12 6.33 15.48
CA VAL A 178 2.98 6.55 16.37
C VAL A 178 2.81 5.43 17.40
N GLU A 179 3.07 4.19 16.99
CA GLU A 179 2.98 2.95 17.76
C GLU A 179 4.22 2.09 17.47
N SER A 180 5.32 2.39 18.16
CA SER A 180 6.66 1.79 17.93
C SER A 180 6.69 0.26 17.99
N CYS A 181 5.77 -0.35 18.73
CA CYS A 181 5.69 -1.80 18.96
C CYS A 181 4.54 -2.48 18.16
N ASN A 182 3.96 -1.82 17.15
CA ASN A 182 2.86 -2.40 16.39
C ASN A 182 3.31 -3.64 15.59
N VAL A 183 3.03 -4.83 16.11
CA VAL A 183 3.44 -6.12 15.53
C VAL A 183 2.96 -6.30 14.08
N LYS A 184 1.77 -5.80 13.74
CA LYS A 184 1.23 -5.90 12.37
C LYS A 184 1.98 -5.00 11.39
N ALA A 185 2.37 -3.80 11.81
CA ALA A 185 3.16 -2.88 11.00
C ALA A 185 4.59 -3.42 10.81
N LEU A 186 5.25 -3.89 11.88
CA LEU A 186 6.57 -4.54 11.81
C LEU A 186 6.55 -5.74 10.85
N TYR A 187 5.55 -6.62 10.99
CA TYR A 187 5.39 -7.77 10.11
C TYR A 187 5.26 -7.38 8.64
N ARG A 188 4.37 -6.44 8.33
CA ARG A 188 4.10 -6.00 6.95
C ARG A 188 5.28 -5.25 6.34
N ARG A 189 6.00 -4.45 7.13
CA ARG A 189 7.21 -3.77 6.69
C ARG A 189 8.35 -4.75 6.42
N ALA A 190 8.52 -5.77 7.26
CA ALA A 190 9.46 -6.85 7.00
C ALA A 190 9.15 -7.60 5.69
N GLN A 191 7.86 -7.88 5.40
CA GLN A 191 7.45 -8.46 4.11
C GLN A 191 7.85 -7.56 2.94
N ALA A 192 7.65 -6.25 3.06
CA ALA A 192 8.01 -5.30 2.02
C ALA A 192 9.54 -5.19 1.84
N TYR A 193 10.32 -5.15 2.92
CA TYR A 193 11.79 -5.15 2.88
C TYR A 193 12.34 -6.43 2.22
N MET A 194 11.77 -7.60 2.52
CA MET A 194 12.11 -8.83 1.81
C MET A 194 11.80 -8.73 0.32
N GLY A 195 10.68 -8.10 -0.05
CA GLY A 195 10.29 -7.85 -1.45
C GLY A 195 11.28 -6.96 -2.22
N VAL A 196 11.91 -5.99 -1.54
CA VAL A 196 12.97 -5.13 -2.12
C VAL A 196 14.39 -5.64 -1.86
N SER A 197 14.54 -6.85 -1.32
CA SER A 197 15.84 -7.48 -0.98
C SER A 197 16.66 -6.79 0.12
N GLU A 198 16.05 -5.91 0.92
CA GLU A 198 16.66 -5.28 2.09
C GLU A 198 16.59 -6.23 3.31
N LEU A 199 17.30 -7.35 3.24
CA LEU A 199 17.16 -8.47 4.18
C LEU A 199 17.57 -8.11 5.62
N TYR A 200 18.51 -7.16 5.78
CA TYR A 200 18.95 -6.69 7.10
C TYR A 200 17.83 -5.95 7.82
N LEU A 201 17.18 -4.99 7.15
CA LEU A 201 16.06 -4.23 7.72
C LEU A 201 14.87 -5.13 8.04
N ALA A 202 14.59 -6.12 7.19
CA ALA A 202 13.57 -7.13 7.47
C ALA A 202 13.89 -7.94 8.73
N GLU A 203 15.15 -8.30 8.97
CA GLU A 203 15.57 -9.02 10.18
C GLU A 203 15.32 -8.20 11.44
N MET A 204 15.63 -6.90 11.40
CA MET A 204 15.42 -5.99 12.52
C MET A 204 13.94 -5.89 12.89
N ASP A 205 13.06 -5.71 11.91
CA ASP A 205 11.62 -5.64 12.14
C ASP A 205 11.06 -6.96 12.70
N ILE A 206 11.56 -8.10 12.22
CA ILE A 206 11.15 -9.44 12.71
C ILE A 206 11.60 -9.66 14.15
N LYS A 207 12.82 -9.23 14.53
CA LYS A 207 13.31 -9.33 15.92
C LYS A 207 12.43 -8.51 16.86
N ARG A 208 12.19 -7.24 16.53
CA ARG A 208 11.29 -6.37 17.30
C ARG A 208 9.88 -6.93 17.42
N ALA A 209 9.35 -7.52 16.34
CA ALA A 209 8.04 -8.15 16.37
C ALA A 209 8.00 -9.39 17.29
N LEU A 210 9.08 -10.18 17.37
CA LEU A 210 9.20 -11.32 18.29
C LEU A 210 9.46 -10.92 19.74
N GLU A 211 10.08 -9.77 19.98
CA GLU A 211 10.21 -9.20 21.32
C GLU A 211 8.84 -8.80 21.86
N ALA A 212 8.01 -8.17 21.03
CA ALA A 212 6.64 -7.78 21.39
C ALA A 212 5.66 -8.97 21.46
N ASP A 213 5.77 -9.96 20.57
CA ASP A 213 4.94 -11.19 20.59
C ASP A 213 5.78 -12.44 20.27
N PRO A 214 6.42 -13.05 21.29
CA PRO A 214 7.30 -14.21 21.11
C PRO A 214 6.61 -15.48 20.59
N HIS A 215 5.28 -15.58 20.69
CA HIS A 215 4.52 -16.76 20.30
C HIS A 215 3.84 -16.62 18.94
N ASN A 216 4.02 -15.49 18.26
CA ASN A 216 3.41 -15.23 16.96
C ASN A 216 3.87 -16.22 15.87
N ARG A 217 2.94 -17.00 15.35
CA ARG A 217 3.24 -18.03 14.31
C ARG A 217 3.61 -17.40 12.97
N GLU A 218 2.99 -16.28 12.60
CA GLU A 218 3.24 -15.61 11.32
C GLU A 218 4.65 -15.01 11.29
N ILE A 219 5.07 -14.38 12.39
CA ILE A 219 6.43 -13.81 12.52
C ILE A 219 7.50 -14.92 12.45
N LYS A 220 7.27 -16.07 13.10
CA LYS A 220 8.20 -17.21 13.03
C LYS A 220 8.31 -17.79 11.62
N LEU A 221 7.20 -17.80 10.88
CA LEU A 221 7.19 -18.28 9.49
C LEU A 221 8.01 -17.35 8.59
N ILE A 222 7.79 -16.03 8.66
CA ILE A 222 8.57 -15.08 7.86
C ILE A 222 10.04 -15.07 8.25
N GLN A 223 10.37 -15.25 9.54
CA GLN A 223 11.76 -15.41 9.99
C GLN A 223 12.45 -16.61 9.32
N LYS A 224 11.74 -17.74 9.19
CA LYS A 224 12.26 -18.92 8.49
C LYS A 224 12.50 -18.62 7.01
N ASN A 225 11.57 -17.94 6.35
CA ASN A 225 11.70 -17.55 4.94
C ASN A 225 12.88 -16.59 4.74
N LEU A 226 13.06 -15.61 5.64
CA LEU A 226 14.19 -14.68 5.62
C LEU A 226 15.52 -15.42 5.70
N LYS A 227 15.66 -16.38 6.63
CA LYS A 227 16.89 -17.18 6.76
C LYS A 227 17.22 -17.97 5.49
N GLN A 228 16.20 -18.46 4.78
CA GLN A 228 16.39 -19.12 3.49
C GLN A 228 16.91 -18.14 2.43
N LEU A 229 16.29 -16.95 2.30
CA LEU A 229 16.74 -15.91 1.38
C LEU A 229 18.18 -15.44 1.67
N GLN A 230 18.53 -15.25 2.95
CA GLN A 230 19.88 -14.88 3.37
C GLN A 230 20.89 -15.98 3.01
N ALA A 231 20.57 -17.26 3.26
CA ALA A 231 21.45 -18.37 2.90
C ALA A 231 21.67 -18.47 1.37
N GLU A 232 20.62 -18.21 0.59
CA GLU A 232 20.71 -18.16 -0.88
C GLU A 232 21.55 -16.98 -1.37
N SER A 233 21.40 -15.79 -0.77
CA SER A 233 22.23 -14.63 -1.09
C SER A 233 23.69 -14.89 -0.78
N ASN A 234 24.00 -15.35 0.44
CA ASN A 234 25.36 -15.68 0.85
C ASN A 234 25.99 -16.74 -0.04
N ARG A 235 25.22 -17.74 -0.50
CA ARG A 235 25.68 -18.74 -1.45
C ARG A 235 25.98 -18.15 -2.83
N ARG A 236 25.19 -17.18 -3.30
CA ARG A 236 25.44 -16.45 -4.55
C ARG A 236 26.69 -15.59 -4.43
N ASP A 237 26.82 -14.84 -3.33
CA ASP A 237 27.95 -13.95 -3.08
C ASP A 237 29.25 -14.73 -2.93
N ALA A 238 29.25 -15.86 -2.21
CA ALA A 238 30.42 -16.73 -2.09
C ALA A 238 30.87 -17.30 -3.44
N LYS A 239 29.93 -17.65 -4.34
CA LYS A 239 30.25 -18.10 -5.70
C LYS A 239 30.83 -16.96 -6.54
N LEU A 240 30.24 -15.77 -6.47
CA LEU A 240 30.72 -14.59 -7.17
C LEU A 240 32.13 -14.21 -6.71
N TYR A 241 32.36 -14.15 -5.40
CA TYR A 241 33.67 -13.86 -4.81
C TYR A 241 34.73 -14.88 -5.23
N ARG A 242 34.39 -16.18 -5.20
CA ARG A 242 35.30 -17.26 -5.67
C ARG A 242 35.62 -17.14 -7.16
N ALA A 243 34.67 -16.71 -7.98
CA ALA A 243 34.88 -16.50 -9.41
C ALA A 243 35.71 -15.23 -9.70
N MET A 244 35.53 -14.18 -8.88
CA MET A 244 36.23 -12.90 -9.01
C MET A 244 37.68 -12.96 -8.53
N PHE A 245 38.00 -13.87 -7.59
CA PHE A 245 39.36 -14.09 -7.08
C PHE A 245 39.80 -15.56 -7.20
N PRO A 246 40.06 -16.08 -8.42
CA PRO A 246 40.50 -17.47 -8.58
C PRO A 246 41.93 -17.72 -8.08
N SER A 247 42.75 -16.67 -7.88
CA SER A 247 44.21 -16.74 -7.71
C SER A 247 44.75 -16.44 -6.31
N THR A 248 43.94 -16.03 -5.33
CA THR A 248 44.44 -15.71 -3.98
C THR A 248 44.85 -16.94 -3.15
N SER A 249 44.66 -18.16 -3.66
CA SER A 249 45.05 -19.40 -2.99
C SER A 249 46.41 -19.98 -3.42
N LYS A 250 47.07 -19.42 -4.44
CA LYS A 250 48.37 -19.95 -4.90
C LYS A 250 49.59 -19.32 -4.22
N ASP A 251 49.50 -18.07 -3.75
CA ASP A 251 50.67 -17.38 -3.18
C ASP A 251 50.75 -17.37 -1.64
N ALA A 252 49.75 -17.93 -0.94
CA ALA A 252 49.81 -18.11 0.51
C ALA A 252 50.74 -19.27 0.95
N SER A 253 51.19 -20.13 0.03
CA SER A 253 52.06 -21.28 0.33
C SER A 253 53.56 -20.94 0.43
N THR A 254 53.96 -19.71 0.06
CA THR A 254 55.38 -19.27 0.08
C THR A 254 55.74 -18.31 1.20
N ALA A 255 54.78 -17.72 1.92
CA ALA A 255 55.06 -16.78 3.01
C ALA A 255 55.20 -17.46 4.40
N ALA A 256 54.70 -18.68 4.58
CA ALA A 256 54.72 -19.37 5.89
C ALA A 256 56.09 -19.98 6.28
N LYS A 257 57.18 -19.72 5.52
CA LYS A 257 58.53 -20.26 5.80
C LYS A 257 59.58 -19.23 6.23
N ARG A 258 59.21 -17.97 6.44
CA ARG A 258 60.10 -16.95 7.04
C ARG A 258 59.33 -16.07 8.00
N LEU A 259 59.10 -16.55 9.22
CA LEU A 259 59.18 -15.76 10.46
C LEU A 259 59.03 -16.73 11.64
N LYS A 260 60.13 -17.38 12.02
CA LYS A 260 60.37 -17.83 13.39
C LYS A 260 61.55 -17.01 13.89
N THR A 261 61.25 -15.91 14.58
CA THR A 261 62.06 -15.27 15.63
C THR A 261 61.47 -13.89 15.91
N GLY A 262 61.08 -13.64 17.16
CA GLY A 262 60.75 -12.32 17.68
C GLY A 262 59.38 -12.27 18.34
N GLU A 263 59.34 -12.59 19.63
CA GLU A 263 58.41 -11.94 20.56
C GLU A 263 58.61 -10.42 20.46
N ASP A 264 57.54 -9.64 20.31
CA ASP A 264 57.35 -8.42 21.11
C ASP A 264 55.90 -7.93 21.10
N ASP A 265 55.54 -7.33 22.22
CA ASP A 265 54.31 -6.62 22.57
C ASP A 265 53.91 -5.55 21.53
N THR A 266 52.61 -5.37 21.33
CA THR A 266 51.93 -4.04 21.44
C THR A 266 50.45 -4.12 21.06
N ARG A 267 49.64 -3.61 22.00
CA ARG A 267 48.25 -3.17 21.82
C ARG A 267 48.25 -1.89 20.97
N ASP A 268 47.28 -1.73 20.06
CA ASP A 268 46.21 -0.72 20.17
C ASP A 268 45.42 -0.51 18.88
N GLU A 269 44.11 -0.42 19.10
CA GLU A 269 43.15 0.53 18.52
C GLU A 269 43.13 0.81 17.00
N ASN A 270 42.13 0.24 16.32
CA ASN A 270 41.25 1.03 15.43
C ASN A 270 40.04 0.21 14.97
N VAL A 271 38.94 0.28 15.75
CA VAL A 271 37.59 -0.07 15.28
C VAL A 271 36.64 1.00 15.82
N SER A 272 36.56 2.13 15.12
CA SER A 272 35.62 3.21 15.43
C SER A 272 35.21 3.88 14.12
N ALA A 273 34.19 3.32 13.48
CA ALA A 273 33.43 3.99 12.40
C ALA A 273 32.10 3.31 12.03
N LEU A 274 31.68 2.22 12.69
CA LEU A 274 30.43 1.50 12.35
C LEU A 274 29.42 1.41 13.51
N GLU A 275 29.69 2.07 14.64
CA GLU A 275 28.84 1.98 15.86
C GLU A 275 27.83 3.13 16.01
N THR A 276 27.83 4.13 15.13
CA THR A 276 26.96 5.31 15.26
C THR A 276 25.54 5.13 14.74
N GLU A 277 25.22 4.06 14.00
CA GLU A 277 23.84 3.73 13.61
C GLU A 277 23.13 2.81 14.62
N ASN A 278 23.88 1.97 15.36
CA ASN A 278 23.32 1.04 16.35
C ASN A 278 22.67 1.74 17.56
N ALA A 279 23.19 2.90 17.97
CA ALA A 279 22.71 3.59 19.17
C ALA A 279 21.30 4.21 19.04
N SER A 280 20.80 4.40 17.81
CA SER A 280 19.45 4.94 17.56
C SER A 280 18.37 3.88 17.64
N VAL A 281 18.72 2.62 17.37
CA VAL A 281 17.79 1.48 17.32
C VAL A 281 17.57 0.89 18.71
N ASP A 282 18.62 0.78 19.52
CA ASP A 282 18.53 0.25 20.90
C ASP A 282 17.67 1.13 21.83
N ARG A 283 17.59 2.45 21.57
CA ARG A 283 16.70 3.34 22.33
C ARG A 283 15.22 3.09 22.06
N ALA A 284 14.85 2.67 20.85
CA ALA A 284 13.46 2.37 20.51
C ALA A 284 13.00 0.99 21.01
N ALA A 285 13.93 0.09 21.35
CA ALA A 285 13.62 -1.23 21.92
C ALA A 285 13.23 -1.18 23.41
N SER A 286 13.69 -0.15 24.15
CA SER A 286 13.37 0.02 25.58
C SER A 286 11.94 0.51 25.83
N ASP A 287 11.26 1.07 24.84
CA ASP A 287 9.90 1.63 24.98
C ASP A 287 8.79 0.57 24.82
N CYS A 288 9.15 -0.68 24.51
CA CYS A 288 8.21 -1.79 24.32
C CYS A 288 8.12 -2.75 25.51
N SER A 289 8.81 -2.47 26.62
CA SER A 289 8.85 -3.31 27.84
C SER A 289 7.83 -2.87 28.90
#